data_AF-A0A1I0XDH8-F1
#
_entry.id   AF-A0A1I0XDH8-F1
#
_cell.length_a   1.000
_cell.length_b   1.000
_cell.length_c   1.000
_cell.angle_alpha   90.00
_cell.angle_beta   90.00
_cell.angle_gamma   90.00
#
_symmetry.space_group_name_H-M   'P 1'
#
loop_
_entity.id
_entity.type
_entity.pdbx_description
1 polymer ?
#
loop_
_entity_poly.entity_id
_entity_poly.type
_entity_poly.pdbx_seq_one_letter_code
_entity_poly.pdbx_strand_id
1 'polypeptide(L)'
;MEIGKVPETVLKRSIIKQIKNQRSEVLLGSGVGEDCAALKLLEDEVFVVSTDPITASDKDMGKLAINITANDLASAGAEPVAVMLTFLLPPATLEEDIKELMTQIQLECQRLNIQTIGGHTEITDAVNKPVISVTGIGKVQESKLISTAGAKSGQDVVVTKWIGIEGTAILAREFEDELKKKYPEEFIDRAKELNRYLSVLKEAATAVKFGVSAMHDITEGGVFGALWEMSQASGVGLTVDLKKIPIRQETVEICEYFEINPYKLISSGSMLIAADNGHDLVSLLEKEGISASVIGKFTDSNDRVFLNNDERGFLEPPKTDEIYSVYKR
;
A
#
# COMPACT_ATOMS: atom_id res chain seq x y z
N MET A 1 -3.54 5.49 -22.86
CA MET A 1 -3.31 4.77 -21.59
C MET A 1 -4.56 4.95 -20.77
N GLU A 2 -4.95 3.96 -19.99
CA GLU A 2 -6.08 4.09 -19.06
C GLU A 2 -5.66 4.87 -17.81
N ILE A 3 -6.65 5.35 -17.04
CA ILE A 3 -6.42 5.96 -15.72
C ILE A 3 -5.86 4.89 -14.75
N GLY A 4 -4.93 5.27 -13.88
CA GLY A 4 -4.25 4.40 -12.90
C GLY A 4 -2.74 4.33 -13.13
N LYS A 5 -2.08 3.32 -12.53
CA LYS A 5 -0.65 3.06 -12.74
C LYS A 5 -0.29 2.92 -14.22
N VAL A 6 0.87 3.48 -14.60
CA VAL A 6 1.44 3.28 -15.94
C VAL A 6 1.75 1.79 -16.14
N PRO A 7 1.45 1.18 -17.30
CA PRO A 7 1.72 -0.24 -17.52
C PRO A 7 3.19 -0.59 -17.29
N GLU A 8 3.46 -1.73 -16.64
CA GLU A 8 4.81 -2.18 -16.25
C GLU A 8 5.80 -2.14 -17.43
N THR A 9 5.35 -2.54 -18.62
CA THR A 9 6.20 -2.53 -19.84
C THR A 9 6.65 -1.13 -20.22
N VAL A 10 5.80 -0.12 -20.01
CA VAL A 10 6.10 1.29 -20.27
C VAL A 10 6.99 1.85 -19.18
N LEU A 11 6.70 1.56 -17.91
CA LEU A 11 7.55 1.92 -16.76
C LEU A 11 8.99 1.44 -16.99
N LYS A 12 9.18 0.16 -17.33
CA LYS A 12 10.51 -0.41 -17.61
C LYS A 12 11.18 0.28 -18.81
N ARG A 13 10.49 0.38 -19.95
CA ARG A 13 11.11 0.79 -21.22
C ARG A 13 11.34 2.29 -21.34
N SER A 14 10.42 3.09 -20.81
CA SER A 14 10.34 4.53 -21.06
C SER A 14 10.79 5.36 -19.87
N ILE A 15 10.75 4.83 -18.64
CA ILE A 15 11.16 5.56 -17.43
C ILE A 15 12.45 4.96 -16.87
N ILE A 16 12.42 3.72 -16.37
CA ILE A 16 13.56 3.11 -15.67
C ILE A 16 14.80 3.02 -16.58
N LYS A 17 14.64 2.59 -17.84
CA LYS A 17 15.77 2.52 -18.80
C LYS A 17 16.41 3.87 -19.14
N GLN A 18 15.76 4.99 -18.85
CA GLN A 18 16.31 6.32 -19.08
C GLN A 18 17.16 6.82 -17.90
N ILE A 19 17.02 6.19 -16.72
CA ILE A 19 17.81 6.50 -15.53
C ILE A 19 19.18 5.82 -15.66
N LYS A 20 20.19 6.57 -16.10
CA LYS A 20 21.54 6.04 -16.36
C LYS A 20 22.55 6.33 -15.25
N ASN A 21 22.29 7.35 -14.46
CA ASN A 21 23.21 7.76 -13.41
C ASN A 21 23.02 6.86 -12.20
N GLN A 22 24.11 6.28 -11.70
CA GLN A 22 24.13 5.48 -10.50
C GLN A 22 25.13 6.10 -9.51
N ARG A 23 24.77 6.01 -8.23
CA ARG A 23 25.56 6.51 -7.11
C ARG A 23 25.82 5.35 -6.15
N SER A 24 27.02 5.27 -5.60
CA SER A 24 27.40 4.20 -4.68
C SER A 24 26.65 4.28 -3.35
N GLU A 25 26.14 5.45 -3.00
CA GLU A 25 25.35 5.66 -1.78
C GLU A 25 23.94 5.06 -1.88
N VAL A 26 23.43 4.81 -3.08
CA VAL A 26 22.07 4.28 -3.29
C VAL A 26 22.11 2.76 -3.18
N LEU A 27 21.60 2.22 -2.08
CA LEU A 27 21.52 0.78 -1.80
C LEU A 27 20.31 0.13 -2.50
N LEU A 28 19.19 0.86 -2.51
CA LEU A 28 17.96 0.48 -3.21
C LEU A 28 17.53 1.64 -4.10
N GLY A 29 17.38 1.38 -5.40
CA GLY A 29 17.07 2.41 -6.39
C GLY A 29 15.81 2.09 -7.17
N SER A 30 15.54 2.88 -8.21
CA SER A 30 14.33 2.71 -9.04
C SER A 30 14.23 1.30 -9.65
N GLY A 31 13.20 0.56 -9.26
CA GLY A 31 12.89 -0.79 -9.72
C GLY A 31 11.40 -0.95 -10.00
N VAL A 32 11.00 -2.10 -10.54
CA VAL A 32 9.58 -2.46 -10.64
C VAL A 32 9.19 -3.19 -9.36
N GLY A 33 8.13 -2.70 -8.72
CA GLY A 33 7.66 -3.25 -7.44
C GLY A 33 8.53 -2.85 -6.24
N GLU A 34 9.40 -1.84 -6.39
CA GLU A 34 10.12 -1.25 -5.26
C GLU A 34 9.37 0.00 -4.81
N ASP A 35 8.95 0.02 -3.54
CA ASP A 35 8.18 1.14 -2.95
C ASP A 35 9.08 2.31 -2.58
N CYS A 36 10.36 2.04 -2.29
CA CYS A 36 11.27 3.02 -1.72
C CYS A 36 12.63 3.06 -2.41
N ALA A 37 13.30 4.21 -2.31
CA ALA A 37 14.73 4.31 -2.49
C ALA A 37 15.44 4.32 -1.13
N ALA A 38 16.61 3.70 -1.04
CA ALA A 38 17.42 3.65 0.17
C ALA A 38 18.83 4.22 -0.09
N LEU A 39 19.25 5.19 0.72
CA LEU A 39 20.51 5.91 0.60
C LEU A 39 21.33 5.75 1.88
N LYS A 40 22.51 5.16 1.77
CA LYS A 40 23.48 5.08 2.86
C LYS A 40 24.14 6.44 3.08
N LEU A 41 23.95 7.01 4.27
CA LEU A 41 24.55 8.29 4.64
C LEU A 41 25.87 8.09 5.37
N LEU A 42 25.87 7.18 6.34
CA LEU A 42 27.01 6.80 7.17
C LEU A 42 27.00 5.27 7.36
N GLU A 43 27.97 4.77 8.12
CA GLU A 43 28.00 3.35 8.50
C GLU A 43 26.76 3.01 9.34
N ASP A 44 26.01 1.98 8.92
CA ASP A 44 24.75 1.53 9.55
C ASP A 44 23.62 2.58 9.62
N GLU A 45 23.70 3.67 8.84
CA GLU A 45 22.65 4.68 8.76
C GLU A 45 22.17 4.87 7.33
N VAL A 46 20.92 4.46 7.08
CA VAL A 46 20.27 4.50 5.77
C VAL A 46 19.03 5.38 5.85
N PHE A 47 18.93 6.33 4.94
CA PHE A 47 17.70 7.07 4.69
C PHE A 47 16.87 6.34 3.65
N VAL A 48 15.57 6.23 3.92
CA VAL A 48 14.61 5.65 3.00
C VAL A 48 13.67 6.75 2.55
N VAL A 49 13.37 6.81 1.25
CA VAL A 49 12.55 7.85 0.65
C VAL A 49 11.52 7.20 -0.27
N SER A 50 10.25 7.54 -0.08
CA SER A 50 9.15 7.20 -1.01
C SER A 50 8.39 8.47 -1.41
N THR A 51 7.67 8.41 -2.52
CA THR A 51 6.76 9.49 -2.91
C THR A 51 5.49 8.98 -3.58
N ASP A 52 4.35 9.46 -3.10
CA ASP A 52 3.03 9.08 -3.61
C ASP A 52 2.13 10.27 -3.87
N PRO A 53 1.38 10.26 -4.99
CA PRO A 53 0.27 11.17 -5.22
C PRO A 53 -1.05 10.57 -4.74
N ILE A 54 -1.89 11.35 -4.07
CA ILE A 54 -3.29 10.98 -3.81
C ILE A 54 -4.19 11.61 -4.85
N THR A 55 -4.81 10.75 -5.66
CA THR A 55 -5.65 11.16 -6.80
C THR A 55 -7.02 10.49 -6.83
N ALA A 56 -7.23 9.40 -6.07
CA ALA A 56 -8.43 8.57 -6.17
C ALA A 56 -9.56 8.97 -5.20
N SER A 57 -9.28 9.69 -4.12
CA SER A 57 -10.27 10.07 -3.11
C SER A 57 -10.42 11.58 -3.03
N ASP A 58 -11.65 12.06 -2.88
CA ASP A 58 -11.94 13.47 -2.64
C ASP A 58 -12.16 13.75 -1.13
N LYS A 59 -12.40 12.70 -0.32
CA LYS A 59 -12.54 12.77 1.14
C LYS A 59 -11.32 12.17 1.85
N ASP A 60 -11.02 12.62 3.06
CA ASP A 60 -9.90 12.11 3.89
C ASP A 60 -8.52 12.12 3.18
N MET A 61 -8.33 12.95 2.14
CA MET A 61 -7.12 12.99 1.31
C MET A 61 -5.86 13.14 2.16
N GLY A 62 -5.89 14.03 3.14
CA GLY A 62 -4.76 14.29 4.01
C GLY A 62 -4.38 13.08 4.85
N LYS A 63 -5.39 12.32 5.27
CA LYS A 63 -5.16 11.09 6.05
C LYS A 63 -4.57 9.97 5.20
N LEU A 64 -5.12 9.76 4.01
CA LEU A 64 -4.61 8.76 3.05
C LEU A 64 -3.16 9.09 2.68
N ALA A 65 -2.87 10.35 2.35
CA ALA A 65 -1.56 10.81 1.93
C ALA A 65 -0.44 10.49 2.93
N ILE A 66 -0.69 10.73 4.22
CA ILE A 66 0.29 10.43 5.27
C ILE A 66 0.42 8.93 5.51
N ASN A 67 -0.70 8.19 5.55
CA ASN A 67 -0.63 6.75 5.85
C ASN A 67 0.02 5.96 4.70
N ILE A 68 -0.34 6.22 3.45
CA ILE A 68 0.23 5.52 2.29
C ILE A 68 1.74 5.71 2.23
N THR A 69 2.20 6.97 2.23
CA THR A 69 3.64 7.26 2.18
C THR A 69 4.40 6.70 3.39
N ALA A 70 3.79 6.71 4.59
CA ALA A 70 4.41 6.13 5.77
C ALA A 70 4.44 4.59 5.72
N ASN A 71 3.48 3.96 5.06
CA ASN A 71 3.43 2.51 4.86
C ASN A 71 4.53 2.04 3.92
N ASP A 72 4.80 2.76 2.83
CA ASP A 72 5.94 2.48 1.94
C ASP A 72 7.26 2.47 2.70
N LEU A 73 7.51 3.51 3.49
CA LEU A 73 8.72 3.58 4.32
C LEU A 73 8.78 2.39 5.30
N ALA A 74 7.64 2.02 5.87
CA ALA A 74 7.53 0.88 6.77
C ALA A 74 7.76 -0.45 6.05
N SER A 75 7.33 -0.62 4.78
CA SER A 75 7.56 -1.82 3.96
C SER A 75 9.06 -2.03 3.71
N ALA A 76 9.85 -0.95 3.64
CA ALA A 76 11.32 -1.01 3.61
C ALA A 76 11.97 -1.27 4.98
N GLY A 77 11.18 -1.43 6.04
CA GLY A 77 11.65 -1.58 7.42
C GLY A 77 12.08 -0.28 8.10
N ALA A 78 11.84 0.87 7.47
CA ALA A 78 12.24 2.17 8.00
C ALA A 78 11.22 2.73 9.01
N GLU A 79 11.74 3.48 9.98
CA GLU A 79 10.95 4.35 10.84
C GLU A 79 10.67 5.65 10.06
N PRO A 80 9.40 5.97 9.74
CA PRO A 80 9.07 7.26 9.13
C PRO A 80 9.35 8.40 10.12
N VAL A 81 10.07 9.43 9.69
CA VAL A 81 10.44 10.56 10.57
C VAL A 81 9.91 11.90 10.06
N ALA A 82 9.80 12.06 8.74
CA ALA A 82 9.38 13.32 8.15
C ALA A 82 8.66 13.16 6.82
N VAL A 83 7.90 14.19 6.44
CA VAL A 83 7.26 14.31 5.13
C VAL A 83 7.44 15.71 4.55
N MET A 84 7.51 15.77 3.21
CA MET A 84 7.33 16.99 2.42
C MET A 84 6.02 16.91 1.64
N LEU A 85 5.30 18.03 1.52
CA LEU A 85 3.97 18.07 0.91
C LEU A 85 3.95 18.98 -0.32
N THR A 86 3.53 18.49 -1.47
CA THR A 86 3.27 19.31 -2.66
C THR A 86 1.78 19.31 -2.95
N PHE A 87 1.15 20.48 -2.89
CA PHE A 87 -0.25 20.68 -3.27
C PHE A 87 -0.34 21.33 -4.64
N LEU A 88 -1.07 20.69 -5.55
CA LEU A 88 -1.51 21.27 -6.82
C LEU A 88 -3.04 21.43 -6.73
N LEU A 89 -3.51 22.67 -6.76
CA LEU A 89 -4.89 23.02 -6.43
C LEU A 89 -5.53 23.79 -7.58
N PRO A 90 -6.77 23.46 -7.99
CA PRO A 90 -7.49 24.24 -9.00
C PRO A 90 -7.75 25.69 -8.56
N PRO A 91 -7.97 26.64 -9.49
CA PRO A 91 -8.29 28.03 -9.16
C PRO A 91 -9.54 28.25 -8.31
N ALA A 92 -10.43 27.26 -8.27
CA ALA A 92 -11.66 27.29 -7.48
C ALA A 92 -11.48 26.84 -6.02
N THR A 93 -10.29 26.36 -5.61
CA THR A 93 -10.04 25.88 -4.25
C THR A 93 -10.16 27.01 -3.23
N LEU A 94 -10.88 26.76 -2.14
CA LEU A 94 -11.07 27.71 -1.06
C LEU A 94 -9.99 27.52 0.02
N GLU A 95 -9.67 28.59 0.75
CA GLU A 95 -8.70 28.51 1.87
C GLU A 95 -9.16 27.53 2.95
N GLU A 96 -10.48 27.40 3.16
CA GLU A 96 -11.05 26.46 4.12
C GLU A 96 -10.75 24.99 3.76
N ASP A 97 -10.78 24.64 2.47
CA ASP A 97 -10.44 23.29 1.98
C ASP A 97 -8.97 22.97 2.30
N ILE A 98 -8.07 23.94 2.10
CA ILE A 98 -6.63 23.81 2.40
C ILE A 98 -6.43 23.62 3.90
N LYS A 99 -7.16 24.38 4.72
CA LYS A 99 -7.08 24.30 6.19
C LYS A 99 -7.58 22.94 6.70
N GLU A 100 -8.67 22.43 6.14
CA GLU A 100 -9.18 21.10 6.47
C GLU A 100 -8.17 20.02 6.10
N LEU A 101 -7.65 20.06 4.87
CA LEU A 101 -6.62 19.14 4.39
C LEU A 101 -5.40 19.13 5.32
N MET A 102 -4.87 20.30 5.66
CA MET A 102 -3.73 20.43 6.58
C MET A 102 -4.05 19.93 8.00
N THR A 103 -5.28 20.10 8.48
CA THR A 103 -5.72 19.59 9.79
C THR A 103 -5.70 18.06 9.81
N GLN A 104 -6.22 17.42 8.75
CA GLN A 104 -6.16 15.96 8.59
C GLN A 104 -4.71 15.45 8.58
N ILE A 105 -3.85 16.11 7.80
CA ILE A 105 -2.41 15.78 7.71
C ILE A 105 -1.74 15.88 9.08
N GLN A 106 -1.94 16.98 9.80
CA GLN A 106 -1.29 17.18 11.09
C GLN A 106 -1.76 16.17 12.14
N LEU A 107 -3.04 15.80 12.13
CA LEU A 107 -3.56 14.77 13.04
C LEU A 107 -2.88 13.42 12.80
N GLU A 108 -2.71 13.01 11.54
CA GLU A 108 -2.03 11.75 11.22
C GLU A 108 -0.52 11.81 11.48
N CYS A 109 0.14 12.93 11.14
CA CYS A 109 1.54 13.16 11.47
C CYS A 109 1.79 13.05 12.98
N GLN A 110 0.94 13.68 13.81
CA GLN A 110 1.03 13.56 15.27
C GLN A 110 0.81 12.11 15.74
N ARG A 111 -0.19 11.42 15.18
CA ARG A 111 -0.49 10.02 15.54
C ARG A 111 0.67 9.07 15.22
N LEU A 112 1.37 9.30 14.11
CA LEU A 112 2.48 8.47 13.63
C LEU A 112 3.86 8.97 14.07
N ASN A 113 3.93 10.06 14.83
CA ASN A 113 5.17 10.72 15.24
C ASN A 113 6.06 11.15 14.05
N ILE A 114 5.44 11.69 13.00
CA ILE A 114 6.07 12.19 11.77
C ILE A 114 6.00 13.71 11.77
N GLN A 115 7.07 14.38 11.32
CA GLN A 115 7.09 15.83 11.15
C GLN A 115 6.85 16.24 9.69
N THR A 116 5.93 17.18 9.45
CA THR A 116 5.92 17.92 8.18
C THR A 116 7.07 18.93 8.18
N ILE A 117 8.05 18.75 7.30
CA ILE A 117 9.30 19.55 7.30
C ILE A 117 9.41 20.55 6.15
N GLY A 118 8.50 20.51 5.19
CA GLY A 118 8.53 21.41 4.04
C GLY A 118 7.55 21.00 2.95
N GLY A 119 7.65 21.66 1.80
CA GLY A 119 6.71 21.41 0.70
C GLY A 119 6.64 22.52 -0.34
N HIS A 120 5.65 22.38 -1.22
CA HIS A 120 5.25 23.37 -2.22
C HIS A 120 3.72 23.47 -2.27
N THR A 121 3.18 24.64 -2.61
CA THR A 121 1.74 24.84 -2.75
C THR A 121 1.49 25.74 -3.93
N GLU A 122 0.74 25.25 -4.90
CA GLU A 122 0.50 25.92 -6.17
C GLU A 122 -1.00 25.88 -6.52
N ILE A 123 -1.55 27.06 -6.86
CA ILE A 123 -2.84 27.17 -7.55
C ILE A 123 -2.57 27.10 -9.06
N THR A 124 -3.16 26.13 -9.77
CA THR A 124 -2.85 25.86 -11.18
C THR A 124 -4.05 25.32 -11.95
N ASP A 125 -4.14 25.64 -13.25
CA ASP A 125 -5.12 25.07 -14.19
C ASP A 125 -4.70 23.72 -14.77
N ALA A 126 -3.52 23.21 -14.37
CA ALA A 126 -3.01 21.90 -14.77
C ALA A 126 -3.78 20.73 -14.15
N VAL A 127 -4.52 20.96 -13.05
CA VAL A 127 -5.33 19.96 -12.36
C VAL A 127 -6.79 20.40 -12.32
N ASN A 128 -7.71 19.45 -12.46
CA ASN A 128 -9.15 19.68 -12.40
C ASN A 128 -9.75 19.44 -11.00
N LYS A 129 -8.96 18.87 -10.09
CA LYS A 129 -9.27 18.66 -8.67
C LYS A 129 -7.99 18.76 -7.83
N PRO A 130 -8.07 18.98 -6.51
CA PRO A 130 -6.89 18.97 -5.65
C PRO A 130 -6.05 17.70 -5.81
N VAL A 131 -4.74 17.85 -5.91
CA VAL A 131 -3.77 16.75 -5.90
C VAL A 131 -2.74 17.04 -4.82
N ILE A 132 -2.50 16.07 -3.97
CA ILE A 132 -1.43 16.08 -2.97
C ILE A 132 -0.40 15.04 -3.35
N SER A 133 0.86 15.45 -3.45
CA SER A 133 2.00 14.54 -3.50
C SER A 133 2.76 14.65 -2.19
N VAL A 134 3.03 13.51 -1.58
CA VAL A 134 3.81 13.43 -0.35
C VAL A 134 5.12 12.74 -0.65
N THR A 135 6.21 13.30 -0.16
CA THR A 135 7.52 12.64 -0.13
C THR A 135 7.83 12.31 1.31
N GLY A 136 7.92 11.02 1.62
CA GLY A 136 8.26 10.51 2.94
C GLY A 136 9.75 10.34 3.10
N ILE A 137 10.23 10.57 4.32
CA ILE A 137 11.61 10.33 4.72
C ILE A 137 11.57 9.45 5.96
N GLY A 138 12.23 8.31 5.87
CA GLY A 138 12.44 7.36 6.95
C GLY A 138 13.91 7.09 7.20
N LYS A 139 14.20 6.46 8.34
CA LYS A 139 15.55 5.99 8.69
C LYS A 139 15.52 4.53 9.07
N VAL A 140 16.58 3.80 8.74
CA VAL A 140 16.76 2.40 9.09
C VAL A 140 18.23 2.07 9.28
N GLN A 141 18.51 1.07 10.10
CA GLN A 141 19.84 0.45 10.13
C GLN A 141 20.02 -0.40 8.88
N GLU A 142 21.22 -0.43 8.30
CA GLU A 142 21.46 -1.13 7.04
C GLU A 142 21.12 -2.62 7.14
N SER A 143 21.42 -3.23 8.29
CA SER A 143 21.10 -4.64 8.59
C SER A 143 19.60 -4.95 8.71
N LYS A 144 18.75 -3.92 8.81
CA LYS A 144 17.30 -4.02 8.97
C LYS A 144 16.54 -3.50 7.75
N LEU A 145 17.24 -3.01 6.73
CA LEU A 145 16.63 -2.63 5.47
C LEU A 145 16.01 -3.89 4.84
N ILE A 146 14.73 -3.83 4.56
CA ILE A 146 13.98 -4.89 3.91
C ILE A 146 13.63 -4.41 2.50
N SER A 147 13.68 -5.31 1.53
CA SER A 147 13.25 -5.03 0.16
C SER A 147 12.10 -5.95 -0.22
N THR A 148 11.30 -5.51 -1.18
CA THR A 148 10.25 -6.34 -1.79
C THR A 148 10.87 -7.57 -2.49
N ALA A 149 12.10 -7.46 -2.98
CA ALA A 149 12.82 -8.51 -3.70
C ALA A 149 13.42 -9.62 -2.81
N GLY A 150 13.31 -9.55 -1.48
CA GLY A 150 14.01 -10.49 -0.60
C GLY A 150 13.38 -11.88 -0.38
N ALA A 151 12.18 -12.16 -0.91
CA ALA A 151 11.48 -13.43 -0.71
C ALA A 151 12.23 -14.63 -1.31
N LYS A 152 12.17 -15.78 -0.64
CA LYS A 152 12.86 -17.01 -1.03
C LYS A 152 11.90 -18.18 -1.11
N SER A 153 12.23 -19.16 -1.96
CA SER A 153 11.48 -20.42 -2.05
C SER A 153 11.39 -21.11 -0.68
N GLY A 154 10.21 -21.66 -0.37
CA GLY A 154 9.90 -22.35 0.88
C GLY A 154 9.33 -21.45 1.99
N GLN A 155 9.53 -20.13 1.88
CA GLN A 155 9.04 -19.17 2.86
C GLN A 155 7.51 -19.07 2.85
N ASP A 156 6.95 -18.80 4.02
CA ASP A 156 5.53 -18.52 4.20
C ASP A 156 5.19 -17.13 3.65
N VAL A 157 4.03 -17.07 2.99
CA VAL A 157 3.39 -15.82 2.57
C VAL A 157 2.42 -15.43 3.69
N VAL A 158 2.69 -14.31 4.36
CA VAL A 158 1.86 -13.80 5.46
C VAL A 158 1.17 -12.52 5.03
N VAL A 159 -0.12 -12.39 5.36
CA VAL A 159 -0.89 -11.15 5.19
C VAL A 159 -1.33 -10.64 6.56
N THR A 160 -1.12 -9.35 6.81
CA THR A 160 -1.64 -8.67 8.02
C THR A 160 -3.04 -8.12 7.79
N LYS A 161 -3.82 -8.04 8.87
CA LYS A 161 -5.20 -7.54 8.95
C LYS A 161 -6.12 -8.15 7.88
N TRP A 162 -6.64 -7.35 6.95
CA TRP A 162 -7.66 -7.75 5.98
C TRP A 162 -7.40 -7.08 4.63
N ILE A 163 -7.77 -7.74 3.54
CA ILE A 163 -7.69 -7.12 2.21
C ILE A 163 -8.84 -6.13 1.98
N GLY A 164 -8.63 -5.17 1.07
CA GLY A 164 -9.61 -4.18 0.63
C GLY A 164 -9.95 -3.10 1.66
N ILE A 165 -9.15 -2.94 2.73
CA ILE A 165 -9.42 -1.98 3.82
C ILE A 165 -9.67 -0.57 3.29
N GLU A 166 -8.71 -0.04 2.53
CA GLU A 166 -8.79 1.30 1.98
C GLU A 166 -9.95 1.45 0.99
N GLY A 167 -10.02 0.59 -0.03
CA GLY A 167 -11.04 0.70 -1.06
C GLY A 167 -12.46 0.58 -0.50
N THR A 168 -12.67 -0.32 0.47
CA THR A 168 -13.97 -0.42 1.17
C THR A 168 -14.32 0.88 1.89
N ALA A 169 -13.34 1.47 2.59
CA ALA A 169 -13.54 2.69 3.35
C ALA A 169 -13.77 3.93 2.45
N ILE A 170 -13.15 3.98 1.27
CA ILE A 170 -13.39 5.01 0.25
C ILE A 170 -14.80 4.85 -0.32
N LEU A 171 -15.13 3.66 -0.83
CA LEU A 171 -16.43 3.39 -1.44
C LEU A 171 -17.60 3.65 -0.48
N ALA A 172 -17.45 3.26 0.79
CA ALA A 172 -18.46 3.51 1.82
C ALA A 172 -18.69 5.00 2.12
N ARG A 173 -17.68 5.86 1.92
CA ARG A 173 -17.77 7.31 2.15
C ARG A 173 -18.26 8.08 0.93
N GLU A 174 -17.81 7.67 -0.26
CA GLU A 174 -18.11 8.38 -1.49
C GLU A 174 -19.50 8.03 -2.02
N PHE A 175 -19.91 6.77 -1.85
CA PHE A 175 -21.22 6.27 -2.29
C PHE A 175 -22.16 6.00 -1.10
N GLU A 176 -21.99 6.73 -0.01
CA GLU A 176 -22.77 6.55 1.23
C GLU A 176 -24.29 6.58 0.99
N ASP A 177 -24.79 7.63 0.33
CA ASP A 177 -26.23 7.81 0.08
C ASP A 177 -26.82 6.73 -0.82
N GLU A 178 -26.01 6.18 -1.72
CA GLU A 178 -26.40 5.07 -2.58
C GLU A 178 -26.45 3.77 -1.78
N LEU A 179 -25.39 3.47 -1.03
CA LEU A 179 -25.29 2.24 -0.25
C LEU A 179 -26.32 2.17 0.89
N LYS A 180 -26.69 3.31 1.49
CA LYS A 180 -27.76 3.41 2.49
C LYS A 180 -29.14 3.00 1.97
N LYS A 181 -29.34 2.92 0.64
CA LYS A 181 -30.58 2.40 0.04
C LYS A 181 -30.68 0.87 0.12
N LYS A 182 -29.55 0.17 0.23
CA LYS A 182 -29.48 -1.30 0.26
C LYS A 182 -29.10 -1.84 1.64
N TYR A 183 -28.19 -1.17 2.34
CA TYR A 183 -27.62 -1.65 3.59
C TYR A 183 -27.99 -0.73 4.77
N PRO A 184 -28.08 -1.26 6.00
CA PRO A 184 -28.35 -0.45 7.19
C PRO A 184 -27.20 0.52 7.48
N GLU A 185 -27.51 1.66 8.09
CA GLU A 185 -26.53 2.72 8.39
C GLU A 185 -25.34 2.21 9.22
N GLU A 186 -25.60 1.37 10.23
CA GLU A 186 -24.53 0.78 11.07
C GLU A 186 -23.51 -0.04 10.25
N PHE A 187 -23.96 -0.74 9.20
CA PHE A 187 -23.06 -1.48 8.32
C PHE A 187 -22.15 -0.53 7.52
N ILE A 188 -22.70 0.57 7.02
CA ILE A 188 -21.94 1.60 6.30
C ILE A 188 -20.93 2.28 7.20
N ASP A 189 -21.31 2.58 8.44
CA ASP A 189 -20.40 3.19 9.41
C ASP A 189 -19.23 2.27 9.76
N ARG A 190 -19.47 0.96 9.97
CA ARG A 190 -18.38 -0.02 10.14
C ARG A 190 -17.46 -0.09 8.92
N ALA A 191 -18.00 -0.01 7.71
CA ALA A 191 -17.21 -0.01 6.48
C ALA A 191 -16.33 1.25 6.38
N LYS A 192 -16.87 2.43 6.72
CA LYS A 192 -16.08 3.67 6.78
C LYS A 192 -14.99 3.61 7.84
N GLU A 193 -15.27 3.03 9.00
CA GLU A 193 -14.31 2.89 10.11
C GLU A 193 -13.08 2.05 9.78
N LEU A 194 -13.10 1.27 8.70
CA LEU A 194 -11.93 0.50 8.25
C LEU A 194 -10.70 1.39 8.02
N ASN A 195 -10.88 2.67 7.69
CA ASN A 195 -9.77 3.62 7.54
C ASN A 195 -8.93 3.83 8.82
N ARG A 196 -9.37 3.36 10.00
CA ARG A 196 -8.54 3.36 11.21
C ARG A 196 -7.39 2.35 11.17
N TYR A 197 -7.46 1.38 10.26
CA TYR A 197 -6.46 0.32 10.10
C TYR A 197 -5.42 0.62 9.01
N LEU A 198 -5.46 1.80 8.39
CA LEU A 198 -4.58 2.18 7.27
C LEU A 198 -3.08 2.16 7.58
N SER A 199 -2.68 2.39 8.83
CA SER A 199 -1.25 2.39 9.18
C SER A 199 -0.72 0.98 9.36
N VAL A 200 0.40 0.66 8.72
CA VAL A 200 1.10 -0.63 8.86
C VAL A 200 2.39 -0.57 9.69
N LEU A 201 2.71 0.59 10.26
CA LEU A 201 4.00 0.82 10.96
C LEU A 201 4.24 -0.18 12.08
N LYS A 202 3.19 -0.57 12.81
CA LYS A 202 3.32 -1.48 13.96
C LYS A 202 3.65 -2.90 13.49
N GLU A 203 2.91 -3.46 12.54
CA GLU A 203 3.24 -4.79 12.02
C GLU A 203 4.60 -4.82 11.32
N ALA A 204 4.98 -3.75 10.60
CA ALA A 204 6.28 -3.66 9.96
C ALA A 204 7.42 -3.67 10.97
N ALA A 205 7.33 -2.85 12.03
CA ALA A 205 8.33 -2.84 13.10
C ALA A 205 8.48 -4.22 13.76
N THR A 206 7.39 -4.97 13.88
CA THR A 206 7.38 -6.31 14.47
C THR A 206 7.97 -7.35 13.52
N ALA A 207 7.66 -7.27 12.23
CA ALA A 207 8.25 -8.10 11.19
C ALA A 207 9.77 -7.85 11.04
N VAL A 208 10.21 -6.58 11.10
CA VAL A 208 11.65 -6.22 11.12
C VAL A 208 12.37 -6.89 12.30
N LYS A 209 11.81 -6.81 13.50
CA LYS A 209 12.38 -7.45 14.71
C LYS A 209 12.41 -8.98 14.58
N PHE A 210 11.45 -9.56 13.88
CA PHE A 210 11.39 -11.00 13.62
C PHE A 210 12.46 -11.47 12.61
N GLY A 211 12.94 -10.56 11.75
CA GLY A 211 13.95 -10.88 10.73
C GLY A 211 13.34 -11.46 9.45
N VAL A 212 12.23 -10.89 8.98
CA VAL A 212 11.57 -11.32 7.73
C VAL A 212 12.44 -11.00 6.52
N SER A 213 12.20 -11.72 5.42
CA SER A 213 13.05 -11.60 4.22
C SER A 213 12.54 -10.56 3.22
N ALA A 214 11.23 -10.37 3.13
CA ALA A 214 10.62 -9.32 2.31
C ALA A 214 9.34 -8.81 2.96
N MET A 215 9.01 -7.56 2.67
CA MET A 215 7.74 -6.94 2.97
C MET A 215 7.30 -6.13 1.76
N HIS A 216 6.00 -6.01 1.57
CA HIS A 216 5.38 -5.18 0.55
C HIS A 216 4.05 -4.69 1.11
N ASP A 217 3.75 -3.41 0.96
CA ASP A 217 2.45 -2.90 1.36
C ASP A 217 1.39 -3.29 0.30
N ILE A 218 0.14 -3.49 0.70
CA ILE A 218 -0.90 -3.94 -0.24
C ILE A 218 -1.69 -2.72 -0.73
N THR A 219 -1.21 -2.03 -1.75
CA THR A 219 -1.83 -0.82 -2.33
C THR A 219 -2.66 -1.11 -3.60
N GLU A 220 -2.48 -0.32 -4.66
CA GLU A 220 -3.23 -0.38 -5.91
C GLU A 220 -3.01 -1.72 -6.63
N GLY A 221 -4.11 -2.35 -7.06
CA GLY A 221 -4.12 -3.72 -7.59
C GLY A 221 -4.39 -4.79 -6.53
N GLY A 222 -4.56 -4.38 -5.27
CA GLY A 222 -4.93 -5.24 -4.15
C GLY A 222 -3.93 -6.35 -3.85
N VAL A 223 -4.39 -7.38 -3.13
CA VAL A 223 -3.52 -8.51 -2.73
C VAL A 223 -2.97 -9.28 -3.93
N PHE A 224 -3.70 -9.34 -5.05
CA PHE A 224 -3.19 -9.98 -6.26
C PHE A 224 -2.04 -9.21 -6.90
N GLY A 225 -2.13 -7.87 -6.92
CA GLY A 225 -1.03 -7.01 -7.34
C GLY A 225 0.20 -7.20 -6.45
N ALA A 226 0.03 -7.10 -5.13
CA ALA A 226 1.12 -7.28 -4.16
C ALA A 226 1.81 -8.65 -4.28
N LEU A 227 1.05 -9.74 -4.41
CA LEU A 227 1.57 -11.09 -4.62
C LEU A 227 2.38 -11.19 -5.92
N TRP A 228 1.87 -10.60 -7.00
CA TRP A 228 2.57 -10.57 -8.28
C TRP A 228 3.88 -9.78 -8.20
N GLU A 229 3.83 -8.57 -7.63
CA GLU A 229 4.97 -7.66 -7.52
C GLU A 229 6.08 -8.27 -6.66
N MET A 230 5.77 -8.79 -5.47
CA MET A 230 6.77 -9.44 -4.60
C MET A 230 7.38 -10.68 -5.28
N SER A 231 6.55 -11.54 -5.89
CA SER A 231 7.04 -12.68 -6.67
C SER A 231 7.94 -12.26 -7.83
N GLN A 232 7.58 -11.20 -8.54
CA GLN A 232 8.33 -10.69 -9.69
C GLN A 232 9.66 -10.03 -9.28
N ALA A 233 9.67 -9.28 -8.18
CA ALA A 233 10.86 -8.64 -7.63
C ALA A 233 11.86 -9.69 -7.12
N SER A 234 11.37 -10.72 -6.42
CA SER A 234 12.20 -11.81 -5.88
C SER A 234 12.61 -12.88 -6.87
N GLY A 235 11.97 -12.96 -8.04
CA GLY A 235 12.26 -14.00 -9.03
C GLY A 235 11.89 -15.40 -8.56
N VAL A 236 10.88 -15.52 -7.70
CA VAL A 236 10.34 -16.79 -7.19
C VAL A 236 8.84 -16.86 -7.43
N GLY A 237 8.30 -18.05 -7.65
CA GLY A 237 6.86 -18.28 -7.76
C GLY A 237 6.18 -18.33 -6.39
N LEU A 238 4.86 -18.52 -6.38
CA LEU A 238 4.09 -18.69 -5.15
C LEU A 238 2.85 -19.54 -5.38
N THR A 239 2.33 -20.11 -4.28
CA THR A 239 1.01 -20.73 -4.24
C THR A 239 0.29 -20.24 -2.99
N VAL A 240 -0.85 -19.58 -3.19
CA VAL A 240 -1.72 -19.08 -2.11
C VAL A 240 -3.09 -19.73 -2.14
N ASP A 241 -3.73 -19.86 -0.98
CA ASP A 241 -5.10 -20.34 -0.83
C ASP A 241 -6.02 -19.15 -0.56
N LEU A 242 -6.96 -18.88 -1.48
CA LEU A 242 -7.87 -17.74 -1.37
C LEU A 242 -8.74 -17.80 -0.11
N LYS A 243 -9.02 -18.99 0.43
CA LYS A 243 -9.80 -19.14 1.67
C LYS A 243 -9.05 -18.68 2.91
N LYS A 244 -7.72 -18.61 2.84
CA LYS A 244 -6.87 -18.16 3.95
C LYS A 244 -6.64 -16.66 3.95
N ILE A 245 -6.96 -15.98 2.84
CA ILE A 245 -6.82 -14.54 2.72
C ILE A 245 -7.89 -13.86 3.59
N PRO A 246 -7.51 -13.09 4.61
CA PRO A 246 -8.46 -12.46 5.51
C PRO A 246 -9.20 -11.32 4.81
N ILE A 247 -10.53 -11.33 4.86
CA ILE A 247 -11.41 -10.32 4.26
C ILE A 247 -12.58 -10.02 5.22
N ARG A 248 -13.02 -8.76 5.26
CA ARG A 248 -14.18 -8.34 6.08
C ARG A 248 -15.48 -8.52 5.32
N GLN A 249 -16.58 -8.77 6.06
CA GLN A 249 -17.91 -8.87 5.45
C GLN A 249 -18.29 -7.57 4.73
N GLU A 250 -17.95 -6.42 5.32
CA GLU A 250 -18.17 -5.11 4.72
C GLU A 250 -17.53 -5.00 3.33
N THR A 251 -16.29 -5.50 3.18
CA THR A 251 -15.58 -5.52 1.91
C THR A 251 -16.26 -6.43 0.90
N VAL A 252 -16.67 -7.65 1.29
CA VAL A 252 -17.36 -8.59 0.41
C VAL A 252 -18.65 -7.98 -0.14
N GLU A 253 -19.54 -7.52 0.74
CA GLU A 253 -20.88 -7.01 0.39
C GLU A 253 -20.82 -5.72 -0.43
N ILE A 254 -19.85 -4.84 -0.17
CA ILE A 254 -19.63 -3.62 -0.95
C ILE A 254 -19.07 -3.99 -2.32
N CYS A 255 -18.09 -4.90 -2.40
CA CYS A 255 -17.55 -5.35 -3.68
C CYS A 255 -18.62 -6.03 -4.53
N GLU A 256 -19.47 -6.88 -3.94
CA GLU A 256 -20.60 -7.50 -4.62
C GLU A 256 -21.63 -6.47 -5.11
N TYR A 257 -21.92 -5.43 -4.31
CA TYR A 257 -22.81 -4.35 -4.73
C TYR A 257 -22.29 -3.58 -5.94
N PHE A 258 -20.97 -3.35 -5.99
CA PHE A 258 -20.33 -2.65 -7.09
C PHE A 258 -19.91 -3.54 -8.26
N GLU A 259 -20.11 -4.86 -8.13
CA GLU A 259 -19.67 -5.89 -9.09
C GLU A 259 -18.15 -5.85 -9.37
N ILE A 260 -17.37 -5.59 -8.32
CA ILE A 260 -15.90 -5.49 -8.37
C ILE A 260 -15.22 -6.63 -7.62
N ASN A 261 -13.96 -6.91 -7.98
CA ASN A 261 -13.19 -8.00 -7.35
C ASN A 261 -12.45 -7.52 -6.07
N PRO A 262 -12.76 -8.06 -4.88
CA PRO A 262 -12.11 -7.62 -3.63
C PRO A 262 -10.61 -7.94 -3.56
N TYR A 263 -10.12 -8.95 -4.29
CA TYR A 263 -8.71 -9.33 -4.31
C TYR A 263 -7.84 -8.37 -5.14
N LYS A 264 -8.47 -7.52 -5.94
CA LYS A 264 -7.83 -6.52 -6.79
C LYS A 264 -8.18 -5.08 -6.40
N LEU A 265 -8.89 -4.92 -5.28
CA LEU A 265 -9.27 -3.63 -4.74
C LEU A 265 -8.12 -3.07 -3.89
N ILE A 266 -7.86 -1.77 -4.04
CA ILE A 266 -6.87 -1.04 -3.25
C ILE A 266 -7.03 -1.31 -1.75
N SER A 267 -5.93 -1.62 -1.08
CA SER A 267 -5.98 -2.31 0.22
C SER A 267 -5.00 -1.75 1.27
N SER A 268 -4.57 -0.48 1.17
CA SER A 268 -3.63 0.06 2.15
C SER A 268 -4.13 -0.15 3.57
N GLY A 269 -3.19 -0.38 4.48
CA GLY A 269 -3.49 -0.85 5.83
C GLY A 269 -3.23 -2.32 6.06
N SER A 270 -2.79 -3.07 5.05
CA SER A 270 -2.33 -4.45 5.18
C SER A 270 -0.98 -4.63 4.52
N MET A 271 -0.17 -5.55 5.05
CA MET A 271 1.13 -5.91 4.49
C MET A 271 1.16 -7.35 4.01
N LEU A 272 1.93 -7.58 2.95
CA LEU A 272 2.39 -8.88 2.51
C LEU A 272 3.82 -9.09 3.02
N ILE A 273 4.10 -10.25 3.60
CA ILE A 273 5.39 -10.53 4.26
C ILE A 273 5.88 -11.93 3.88
N ALA A 274 7.17 -12.05 3.55
CA ALA A 274 7.85 -13.33 3.36
C ALA A 274 8.68 -13.70 4.60
N ALA A 275 8.37 -14.85 5.22
CA ALA A 275 9.00 -15.28 6.46
C ALA A 275 9.33 -16.78 6.47
N ASP A 276 10.46 -17.17 7.08
CA ASP A 276 10.84 -18.59 7.21
C ASP A 276 9.89 -19.37 8.15
N ASN A 277 9.37 -18.71 9.19
CA ASN A 277 8.44 -19.28 10.17
C ASN A 277 7.21 -18.37 10.30
N GLY A 278 6.35 -18.35 9.27
CA GLY A 278 5.22 -17.43 9.18
C GLY A 278 4.20 -17.59 10.30
N HIS A 279 3.98 -18.81 10.79
CA HIS A 279 3.07 -19.07 11.92
C HIS A 279 3.56 -18.47 13.25
N ASP A 280 4.88 -18.43 13.47
CA ASP A 280 5.46 -17.79 14.65
C ASP A 280 5.34 -16.26 14.55
N LEU A 281 5.54 -15.71 13.35
CA LEU A 281 5.29 -14.30 13.07
C LEU A 281 3.81 -13.93 13.32
N VAL A 282 2.87 -14.73 12.82
CA VAL A 282 1.43 -14.53 13.08
C VAL A 282 1.15 -14.52 14.58
N SER A 283 1.69 -15.50 15.32
CA SER A 283 1.53 -15.56 16.78
C SER A 283 2.11 -14.33 17.51
N LEU A 284 3.19 -13.75 16.98
CA LEU A 284 3.78 -12.52 17.52
C LEU A 284 2.91 -11.29 17.22
N LEU A 285 2.42 -11.16 15.98
CA LEU A 285 1.52 -10.08 15.57
C LEU A 285 0.20 -10.10 16.37
N GLU A 286 -0.37 -11.28 16.61
CA GLU A 286 -1.59 -11.44 17.39
C GLU A 286 -1.42 -10.98 18.84
N LYS A 287 -0.26 -11.25 19.47
CA LYS A 287 0.07 -10.74 20.81
C LYS A 287 0.12 -9.22 20.86
N GLU A 288 0.42 -8.59 19.73
CA GLU A 288 0.40 -7.13 19.59
C GLU A 288 -0.97 -6.59 19.15
N GLY A 289 -2.00 -7.43 19.06
CA GLY A 289 -3.35 -7.05 18.65
C GLY A 289 -3.52 -6.87 17.15
N ILE A 290 -2.62 -7.43 16.34
CA ILE A 290 -2.66 -7.36 14.87
C ILE A 290 -3.06 -8.74 14.36
N SER A 291 -4.22 -8.84 13.72
CA SER A 291 -4.62 -10.07 13.03
C SER A 291 -3.68 -10.34 11.85
N ALA A 292 -3.32 -11.58 11.61
CA ALA A 292 -2.51 -11.98 10.46
C ALA A 292 -2.80 -13.43 10.09
N SER A 293 -2.46 -13.83 8.87
CA SER A 293 -2.68 -15.19 8.37
C SER A 293 -1.53 -15.63 7.46
N VAL A 294 -1.11 -16.88 7.60
CA VAL A 294 -0.27 -17.55 6.58
C VAL A 294 -1.21 -17.99 5.45
N ILE A 295 -1.08 -17.36 4.29
CA ILE A 295 -1.99 -17.57 3.16
C ILE A 295 -1.43 -18.54 2.12
N GLY A 296 -0.14 -18.89 2.19
CA GLY A 296 0.51 -19.71 1.20
C GLY A 296 2.02 -19.80 1.39
N LYS A 297 2.73 -20.19 0.33
CA LYS A 297 4.19 -20.30 0.31
C LYS A 297 4.78 -19.80 -1.00
N PHE A 298 5.98 -19.24 -0.92
CA PHE A 298 6.85 -19.03 -2.06
C PHE A 298 7.42 -20.37 -2.53
N THR A 299 7.62 -20.50 -3.84
CA THR A 299 8.04 -21.75 -4.50
C THR A 299 9.29 -21.53 -5.33
N ASP A 300 9.97 -22.61 -5.69
CA ASP A 300 11.13 -22.61 -6.59
C ASP A 300 10.75 -22.52 -8.08
N SER A 301 9.45 -22.66 -8.40
CA SER A 301 8.92 -22.44 -9.74
C SER A 301 8.81 -20.95 -10.09
N ASN A 302 8.48 -20.62 -11.34
CA ASN A 302 8.07 -19.25 -11.73
C ASN A 302 6.54 -19.08 -11.73
N ASP A 303 5.79 -20.12 -11.35
CA ASP A 303 4.33 -20.09 -11.36
C ASP A 303 3.81 -19.23 -10.20
N ARG A 304 2.83 -18.38 -10.49
CA ARG A 304 2.13 -17.56 -9.50
C ARG A 304 0.70 -18.03 -9.41
N VAL A 305 0.44 -18.92 -8.47
CA VAL A 305 -0.79 -19.70 -8.39
C VAL A 305 -1.63 -19.23 -7.22
N PHE A 306 -2.94 -19.17 -7.44
CA PHE A 306 -3.90 -19.18 -6.35
C PHE A 306 -4.80 -20.41 -6.44
N LEU A 307 -5.21 -20.91 -5.29
CA LEU A 307 -6.11 -22.04 -5.12
C LEU A 307 -7.44 -21.54 -4.57
N ASN A 308 -8.54 -22.01 -5.15
CA ASN A 308 -9.89 -21.76 -4.65
C ASN A 308 -10.66 -23.08 -4.62
N ASN A 309 -10.74 -23.72 -3.45
CA ASN A 309 -11.18 -25.12 -3.35
C ASN A 309 -10.29 -26.02 -4.23
N ASP A 310 -10.89 -26.71 -5.20
CA ASP A 310 -10.23 -27.60 -6.14
C ASP A 310 -9.78 -26.87 -7.42
N GLU A 311 -10.07 -25.57 -7.56
CA GLU A 311 -9.70 -24.78 -8.72
C GLU A 311 -8.30 -24.15 -8.56
N ARG A 312 -7.50 -24.29 -9.61
CA ARG A 312 -6.17 -23.69 -9.73
C ARG A 312 -6.21 -22.55 -10.74
N GLY A 313 -5.93 -21.33 -10.29
CA GLY A 313 -5.80 -20.14 -11.13
C GLY A 313 -4.38 -19.58 -11.13
N PHE A 314 -4.11 -18.66 -12.07
CA PHE A 314 -2.84 -17.95 -12.17
C PHE A 314 -3.04 -16.47 -11.93
N LEU A 315 -2.15 -15.86 -11.16
CA LEU A 315 -2.09 -14.41 -11.05
C LEU A 315 -1.67 -13.80 -12.38
N GLU A 316 -2.31 -12.69 -12.75
CA GLU A 316 -1.93 -11.87 -13.89
C GLU A 316 -1.13 -10.65 -13.41
N PRO A 317 -0.32 -10.03 -14.27
CA PRO A 317 0.26 -8.72 -13.95
C PRO A 317 -0.83 -7.74 -13.52
N PRO A 318 -0.57 -6.90 -12.49
CA PRO A 318 -1.54 -5.92 -12.04
C PRO A 318 -1.95 -5.01 -13.19
N LYS A 319 -3.26 -4.78 -13.28
CA LYS A 319 -3.88 -3.82 -14.19
C LYS A 319 -4.37 -2.63 -13.36
N THR A 320 -5.14 -1.75 -13.97
CA THR A 320 -5.87 -0.70 -13.24
C THR A 320 -6.70 -1.30 -12.11
N ASP A 321 -6.66 -0.66 -10.94
CA ASP A 321 -7.42 -1.07 -9.76
C ASP A 321 -8.92 -1.15 -10.04
N GLU A 322 -9.59 -2.08 -9.37
CA GLU A 322 -11.02 -2.27 -9.47
C GLU A 322 -11.81 -1.04 -9.01
N ILE A 323 -11.28 -0.23 -8.09
CA ILE A 323 -11.98 0.97 -7.59
C ILE A 323 -12.33 1.94 -8.73
N TYR A 324 -11.49 2.05 -9.76
CA TYR A 324 -11.72 2.94 -10.90
C TYR A 324 -12.87 2.48 -11.80
N SER A 325 -13.27 1.21 -11.74
CA SER A 325 -14.43 0.72 -12.48
C SER A 325 -15.74 1.29 -11.93
N VAL A 326 -15.79 1.60 -10.63
CA VAL A 326 -16.96 2.15 -9.96
C VAL A 326 -17.29 3.56 -10.46
N TYR A 327 -16.27 4.41 -10.63
CA TYR A 327 -16.45 5.77 -11.13
C TYR A 327 -16.82 5.87 -12.62
N LYS A 328 -16.74 4.75 -13.36
CA LYS A 328 -17.12 4.69 -14.78
C LYS A 328 -18.59 4.28 -14.98
N ARG A 329 -19.31 3.97 -13.91
CA ARG A 329 -20.71 3.49 -13.95
C ARG A 329 -21.71 4.59 -14.30
#